data_AF-A0A2N5DNQ3-F1
#
_entry.id   AF-A0A2N5DNQ3-F1
#
_cell.length_a   1.000
_cell.length_b   1.000
_cell.length_c   1.000
_cell.angle_alpha   90.00
_cell.angle_beta   90.00
_cell.angle_gamma   90.00
#
_symmetry.space_group_name_H-M   'P 1'
#
loop_
_entity.id
_entity.type
_entity.pdbx_description
1 polymer ?
#
loop_
_entity_poly.entity_id
_entity_poly.type
_entity_poly.pdbx_seq_one_letter_code
_entity_poly.pdbx_strand_id
1 'polypeptide(L)' 'MGLPPHHVAALRNLARKKLGHDVDWINISDARALTDQGLAERGRTGWVITRAGEAALSEHERG' A
#
# COMPACT_ATOMS: atom_id res chain seq x y z
N MET A 1 -16.87 0.01 4.73
CA MET A 1 -15.78 -0.61 5.51
C MET A 1 -14.51 0.14 5.16
N GLY A 2 -14.00 0.99 6.06
CA GLY A 2 -12.78 1.75 5.81
C GLY A 2 -11.53 0.87 5.92
N LEU A 3 -10.48 1.19 5.16
CA LEU A 3 -9.18 0.57 5.34
C LEU A 3 -8.67 0.84 6.77
N PRO A 4 -8.15 -0.17 7.47
CA PRO A 4 -7.58 0.06 8.79
C PRO A 4 -6.31 0.92 8.68
N PRO A 5 -5.96 1.69 9.72
CA PRO A 5 -4.88 2.69 9.65
C PRO A 5 -3.51 2.09 9.31
N HIS A 6 -3.24 0.84 9.69
CA HIS A 6 -2.01 0.13 9.34
C HIS A 6 -1.92 -0.22 7.84
N HIS A 7 -3.04 -0.60 7.21
CA HIS A 7 -3.10 -0.83 5.76
C HIS A 7 -2.90 0.47 4.98
N VAL A 8 -3.47 1.58 5.46
CA VAL A 8 -3.30 2.90 4.84
C VAL A 8 -1.84 3.34 4.91
N ALA A 9 -1.20 3.17 6.07
CA ALA A 9 0.23 3.46 6.23
C ALA A 9 1.09 2.60 5.29
N ALA A 10 0.78 1.31 5.16
CA ALA A 10 1.47 0.41 4.22
C ALA A 10 1.26 0.86 2.76
N LEU A 11 0.04 1.17 2.33
CA LEU A 11 -0.24 1.68 0.98
C LEU A 11 0.50 2.99 0.71
N ARG A 12 0.49 3.93 1.66
CA ARG A 12 1.20 5.21 1.54
C ARG A 12 2.71 4.99 1.37
N ASN A 13 3.30 4.07 2.13
CA ASN A 13 4.70 3.70 1.97
C ASN A 13 4.94 3.04 0.61
N LEU A 14 4.07 2.15 0.14
CA LEU A 14 4.20 1.56 -1.20
C LEU A 14 4.11 2.61 -2.32
N ALA A 15 3.24 3.61 -2.19
CA ALA A 15 3.13 4.73 -3.12
C ALA A 15 4.40 5.59 -3.13
N ARG A 16 4.94 5.93 -1.96
CA ARG A 16 6.22 6.66 -1.83
C ARG A 16 7.38 5.88 -2.44
N LYS A 17 7.45 4.57 -2.18
CA LYS A 17 8.47 3.68 -2.75
C LYS A 17 8.40 3.65 -4.28
N LYS A 18 7.20 3.61 -4.86
CA LYS A 18 6.98 3.66 -6.32
C LYS A 18 7.51 4.95 -6.95
N LEU A 19 7.43 6.07 -6.23
CA LEU A 19 7.97 7.38 -6.63
C LEU A 19 9.50 7.51 -6.43
N GLY A 20 10.16 6.47 -5.94
CA GLY A 20 11.60 6.48 -5.67
C GLY A 20 11.98 7.16 -4.35
N HIS A 21 11.01 7.44 -3.47
CA HIS A 21 11.30 7.91 -2.13
C HIS A 21 11.71 6.76 -1.21
N ASP A 22 12.58 7.07 -0.26
CA ASP A 22 12.90 6.18 0.84
C ASP A 22 11.68 5.99 1.74
N VAL A 23 11.50 4.78 2.26
CA VAL A 23 10.35 4.42 3.07
C VAL A 23 10.81 3.67 4.30
N ASP A 24 10.33 4.10 5.47
CA ASP A 24 10.75 3.54 6.75
C ASP A 24 10.61 2.02 6.81
N TRP A 25 9.36 1.55 6.89
CA TRP A 25 9.06 0.15 7.08
C TRP A 25 7.67 -0.15 6.52
N ILE A 26 7.59 -1.19 5.69
CA ILE A 26 6.34 -1.83 5.29
C ILE A 26 6.19 -3.12 6.08
N ASN A 27 5.12 -3.22 6.89
CA ASN A 27 4.79 -4.45 7.59
C ASN A 27 4.44 -5.55 6.57
N ILE A 28 5.08 -6.72 6.70
CA ILE A 28 4.92 -7.83 5.77
C ILE A 28 3.51 -8.42 5.83
N SER A 29 2.89 -8.46 7.01
CA SER A 29 1.53 -8.97 7.18
C SER A 29 0.52 -8.07 6.47
N ASP A 30 0.67 -6.74 6.64
CA ASP A 30 -0.18 -5.75 5.96
C ASP A 30 0.02 -5.80 4.45
N ALA A 31 1.27 -5.86 4.00
CA ALA A 31 1.57 -5.95 2.57
C ALA A 31 1.00 -7.24 1.94
N ARG A 32 1.02 -8.36 2.67
CA ARG A 32 0.37 -9.60 2.24
C ARG A 32 -1.15 -9.46 2.20
N ALA A 33 -1.77 -8.89 3.22
CA ALA A 33 -3.22 -8.66 3.24
C ALA A 33 -3.67 -7.73 2.10
N LEU A 34 -2.89 -6.69 1.80
CA LEU A 34 -3.11 -5.80 0.66
C LEU A 34 -2.90 -6.51 -0.68
N THR A 35 -1.96 -7.47 -0.74
CA THR A 35 -1.75 -8.28 -1.94
C THR A 35 -2.92 -9.22 -2.19
N ASP A 36 -3.43 -9.86 -1.15
CA ASP A 36 -4.61 -10.72 -1.20
C ASP A 36 -5.86 -9.94 -1.67
N GLN A 37 -5.97 -8.68 -1.26
CA GLN A 37 -7.03 -7.76 -1.70
C GLN A 37 -6.81 -7.14 -3.09
N GLY A 38 -5.69 -7.41 -3.77
CA GLY A 38 -5.35 -6.82 -5.07
C GLY A 38 -4.96 -5.33 -5.02
N LEU A 39 -4.75 -4.77 -3.83
CA LEU A 39 -4.31 -3.39 -3.61
C LEU A 39 -2.79 -3.23 -3.69
N ALA A 40 -2.04 -4.32 -3.52
CA ALA A 40 -0.60 -4.39 -3.70
C ALA A 40 -0.22 -5.63 -4.52
N GLU A 41 0.99 -5.62 -5.08
CA GLU A 41 1.55 -6.76 -5.81
C GLU A 41 2.95 -7.08 -5.30
N ARG A 42 3.32 -8.37 -5.30
CA ARG A 42 4.66 -8.82 -4.95
C ARG A 42 5.60 -8.63 -6.15
N GLY A 43 6.52 -7.69 -6.05
CA GLY A 43 7.58 -7.43 -7.04
C GLY A 43 8.92 -8.07 -6.68
N ARG A 44 9.94 -7.87 -7.54
CA ARG A 44 11.31 -8.38 -7.32
C ARG A 44 11.98 -7.81 -6.06
N THR A 45 11.71 -6.56 -5.74
CA THR A 45 12.34 -5.80 -4.64
C THR A 45 11.36 -5.50 -3.51
N GLY A 46 10.36 -6.35 -3.30
CA GLY A 46 9.39 -6.22 -2.22
C GLY A 46 7.95 -6.20 -2.73
N TRP A 47 7.16 -5.24 -2.25
CA TRP A 47 5.80 -4.99 -2.72
C TRP A 47 5.74 -3.67 -3.49
N VAL A 48 4.78 -3.59 -4.41
CA VAL A 48 4.46 -2.43 -5.23
C VAL A 48 2.96 -2.15 -5.09
N ILE A 49 2.57 -0.88 -5.02
CA ILE A 49 1.15 -0.50 -4.98
C ILE A 49 0.52 -0.67 -6.37
N THR A 50 -0.70 -1.23 -6.43
CA THR A 50 -1.47 -1.32 -7.68
C THR A 50 -2.29 -0.06 -7.90
N ARG A 51 -2.85 0.10 -9.11
CA ARG A 51 -3.82 1.17 -9.38
C ARG A 51 -5.02 1.14 -8.43
N ALA A 52 -5.47 -0.05 -8.03
CA ALA A 52 -6.57 -0.20 -7.08
C ALA A 52 -6.15 0.27 -5.68
N GLY A 53 -4.92 -0.04 -5.25
CA GLY A 53 -4.37 0.48 -3.99
C GLY A 53 -4.23 2.00 -3.98
N GLU A 54 -3.79 2.60 -5.09
CA GLU A 54 -3.70 4.06 -5.24
C GLU A 54 -5.07 4.74 -5.14
N ALA A 55 -6.10 4.14 -5.76
CA ALA A 55 -7.47 4.61 -5.66
C ALA A 55 -8.02 4.50 -4.24
N ALA A 56 -7.85 3.33 -3.59
CA ALA A 56 -8.34 3.11 -2.23
C ALA A 56 -7.64 4.00 -1.20
N LEU A 57 -6.34 4.28 -1.38
CA LEU A 57 -5.62 5.26 -0.57
C LEU A 57 -6.18 6.68 -0.78
N SER A 58 -6.41 7.08 -2.03
CA SER A 58 -6.97 8.39 -2.35
C SER A 58 -8.40 8.57 -1.82
N GLU A 59 -9.23 7.53 -1.87
CA GLU A 59 -10.58 7.54 -1.30
C GLU A 59 -10.54 7.69 0.23
N HIS A 60 -9.57 7.06 0.89
CA HIS A 60 -9.38 7.18 2.32
C HIS A 60 -8.85 8.56 2.75
N GLU A 61 -7.95 9.17 1.98
CA GLU A 61 -7.43 10.52 2.27
C GLU A 61 -8.44 11.65 1.96
N ARG A 62 -9.50 11.35 1.19
CA ARG A 62 -10.57 12.30 0.85
C ARG A 62 -11.79 12.21 1.76
N GLY A 63 -11.89 11.19 2.60
CA GLY A 63 -12.97 10.98 3.57
C GLY A 63 -12.64 11.55 4.94
#